data_AF-A0A151B7Q4-F1
#
_entry.id   AF-A0A151B7Q4-F1
#
_cell.length_a   1.000
_cell.length_b   1.000
_cell.length_c   1.000
_cell.angle_alpha   90.00
_cell.angle_beta   90.00
_cell.angle_gamma   90.00
#
_symmetry.space_group_name_H-M   'P 1'
#
loop_
_entity.id
_entity.type
_entity.pdbx_description
1 polymer ?
#
loop_
_entity_poly.entity_id
_entity_poly.type
_entity_poly.pdbx_seq_one_letter_code
_entity_poly.pdbx_strand_id
1 'polypeptide(L)' 'MYKFNLFDKVSFVLVIIGAITWCIFGLTADFNLIRCIFGNLSPVLERIIYILIGVSGMNLLVMAIKVKK' A
#
# COMPACT_ATOMS: atom_id res chain seq x y z
N MET A 1 20.18 11.16 11.52
CA MET A 1 19.77 10.96 10.11
C MET A 1 19.22 9.55 9.96
N TYR A 2 17.93 9.41 9.71
CA TYR A 2 17.30 8.10 9.51
C TYR A 2 17.89 7.45 8.25
N LYS A 3 18.50 6.26 8.38
CA LYS A 3 18.95 5.48 7.21
C LYS A 3 17.75 4.78 6.60
N PHE A 4 17.40 5.15 5.37
CA PHE A 4 16.37 4.47 4.61
C PHE A 4 16.81 3.04 4.31
N ASN A 5 16.11 2.06 4.91
CA ASN A 5 16.34 0.66 4.61
C ASN A 5 15.50 0.21 3.41
N LEU A 6 15.82 -0.97 2.88
CA LEU A 6 15.09 -1.56 1.76
C LEU A 6 13.59 -1.71 2.08
N PHE A 7 13.26 -2.10 3.32
CA PHE A 7 11.88 -2.22 3.80
C PHE A 7 11.10 -0.90 3.74
N ASP A 8 11.73 0.23 4.04
CA ASP A 8 11.07 1.54 4.00
C ASP A 8 10.75 1.95 2.56
N LYS A 9 11.68 1.68 1.63
CA LYS A 9 11.48 1.93 0.20
C LYS A 9 10.34 1.09 -0.37
N VAL A 10 10.33 -0.21 -0.05
CA VAL A 10 9.25 -1.12 -0.47
C VAL A 10 7.92 -0.68 0.14
N SER A 11 7.92 -0.32 1.43
CA SER A 11 6.72 0.18 2.11
C SER A 11 6.16 1.44 1.44
N PHE A 12 7.04 2.36 1.05
CA PHE A 12 6.66 3.60 0.36
C PHE A 12 5.97 3.32 -0.97
N VAL A 13 6.52 2.41 -1.78
CA VAL A 13 5.91 1.99 -3.04
C VAL A 13 4.56 1.32 -2.81
N LEU A 14 4.45 0.40 -1.85
CA LEU A 14 3.19 -0.29 -1.54
C LEU A 14 2.10 0.68 -1.08
N VAL A 15 2.45 1.69 -0.27
CA VAL A 15 1.50 2.71 0.18
C VAL A 15 1.03 3.60 -0.96
N ILE A 16 1.90 3.95 -1.91
CA ILE A 16 1.49 4.69 -3.11
C ILE A 16 0.48 3.87 -3.92
N ILE A 17 0.71 2.57 -4.11
CA ILE A 17 -0.25 1.67 -4.78
C ILE A 17 -1.58 1.65 -4.01
N GLY A 18 -1.53 1.62 -2.68
CA GLY A 18 -2.69 1.77 -1.80
C GLY A 18 -3.45 3.09 -2.00
N ALA A 19 -2.75 4.21 -2.08
CA ALA A 19 -3.37 5.51 -2.28
C ALA A 19 -4.05 5.61 -3.65
N ILE A 20 -3.41 5.09 -4.71
CA ILE A 20 -3.98 5.07 -6.06
C ILE A 20 -5.21 4.15 -6.14
N THR A 21 -5.16 2.97 -5.51
CA THR A 21 -6.32 2.05 -5.44
C THR A 21 -7.52 2.73 -4.77
N TRP A 22 -7.32 3.42 -3.64
CA TRP A 22 -8.39 4.18 -2.98
C TRP A 22 -8.87 5.39 -3.78
N CYS A 23 -7.97 6.11 -4.44
CA CYS A 23 -8.33 7.24 -5.30
C CYS A 23 -9.26 6.81 -6.43
N ILE A 24 -8.92 5.72 -7.11
CA ILE A 24 -9.73 5.17 -8.20
C ILE A 24 -11.06 4.63 -7.66
N PHE A 25 -11.05 3.94 -6.51
CA PHE A 25 -12.28 3.49 -5.86
C PHE A 25 -13.23 4.66 -5.55
N GLY A 26 -12.71 5.80 -5.08
CA GLY A 26 -13.49 7.02 -4.86
C GLY A 26 -14.07 7.64 -6.14
N LEU A 27 -13.39 7.49 -7.28
CA LEU A 27 -13.84 8.01 -8.58
C LEU A 27 -14.83 7.10 -9.29
N THR A 28 -14.77 5.79 -9.04
CA THR A 28 -15.47 4.76 -9.83
C THR A 28 -16.46 3.93 -9.02
N ALA A 29 -16.55 4.18 -7.71
CA ALA A 29 -17.35 3.50 -6.69
C ALA A 29 -17.05 2.00 -6.47
N ASP A 30 -16.61 1.25 -7.49
CA ASP A 30 -16.43 -0.21 -7.43
C ASP A 30 -15.21 -0.75 -8.20
N PHE A 31 -14.30 0.12 -8.70
CA PHE A 31 -13.18 -0.37 -9.50
C PHE A 31 -12.02 -0.90 -8.63
N ASN A 32 -11.83 -2.21 -8.65
CA ASN A 32 -10.67 -2.85 -8.05
C ASN A 32 -9.48 -2.81 -9.02
N LEU A 33 -8.62 -1.81 -8.87
CA LEU A 33 -7.39 -1.68 -9.64
C LEU A 33 -6.48 -2.92 -9.50
N ILE A 34 -6.46 -3.58 -8.34
CA ILE A 34 -5.68 -4.81 -8.13
C ILE A 34 -6.17 -5.92 -9.06
N ARG A 35 -7.50 -6.10 -9.21
CA ARG A 35 -8.07 -7.05 -10.17
C ARG A 35 -7.80 -6.63 -11.62
N CYS A 36 -7.77 -5.34 -11.91
CA CYS A 36 -7.45 -4.87 -13.25
C CYS A 36 -5.99 -5.18 -13.65
N ILE A 37 -5.04 -5.01 -12.74
CA ILE A 37 -3.61 -5.20 -13.02
C ILE A 37 -3.24 -6.69 -13.03
N PHE A 38 -3.77 -7.48 -12.10
CA PHE A 38 -3.40 -8.89 -11.92
C PHE A 38 -4.43 -9.88 -12.50
N GLY A 39 -5.54 -9.40 -13.07
CA GLY A 39 -6.60 -10.22 -13.65
C GLY A 39 -7.50 -10.88 -12.61
N ASN A 40 -8.00 -12.10 -12.92
CA ASN A 40 -8.86 -12.89 -12.05
C ASN A 40 -8.09 -13.46 -10.84
N LEU A 41 -7.73 -12.59 -9.90
CA LEU A 41 -7.25 -12.99 -8.59
C LEU A 41 -8.40 -13.55 -7.75
N SER A 42 -8.11 -14.60 -6.98
CA SER A 42 -9.02 -15.06 -5.93
C SER A 42 -9.27 -13.93 -4.92
N PRO A 43 -10.52 -13.76 -4.42
CA PRO A 43 -10.84 -12.76 -3.39
C PRO A 43 -9.96 -12.85 -2.14
N VAL A 44 -9.43 -14.04 -1.84
CA VAL A 44 -8.52 -14.27 -0.71
C VAL A 44 -7.16 -13.60 -0.96
N LEU A 45 -6.64 -13.71 -2.17
CA LEU A 45 -5.33 -13.17 -2.55
C LEU A 45 -5.36 -11.64 -2.60
N GLU A 46 -6.45 -11.08 -3.09
CA GLU A 46 -6.71 -9.63 -3.08
C GLU A 46 -6.69 -9.05 -1.65
N ARG A 47 -7.33 -9.74 -0.69
CA ARG A 47 -7.30 -9.34 0.73
C ARG A 47 -5.90 -9.35 1.32
N ILE A 48 -5.08 -10.35 0.97
CA ILE A 48 -3.68 -10.42 1.44
C ILE A 48 -2.89 -9.21 0.94
N ILE A 49 -3.08 -8.81 -0.33
CA ILE A 49 -2.44 -7.63 -0.90
C ILE A 49 -2.86 -6.36 -0.13
N TYR A 50 -4.14 -6.19 0.15
CA TYR A 50 -4.62 -5.04 0.93
C TYR A 50 -4.06 -5.03 2.36
N ILE A 51 -3.92 -6.19 3.01
CA ILE A 51 -3.29 -6.29 4.33
C ILE A 51 -1.81 -5.86 4.26
N LEU A 52 -1.07 -6.31 3.25
CA LEU A 52 0.34 -5.92 3.05
C LEU A 52 0.50 -4.42 2.80
N ILE A 53 -0.41 -3.82 2.03
CA ILE A 53 -0.46 -2.36 1.83
C ILE A 53 -0.69 -1.65 3.18
N GLY A 54 -1.63 -2.13 4.00
CA GLY A 54 -1.90 -1.58 5.33
C GLY A 54 -0.70 -1.66 6.27
N VAL A 55 -0.04 -2.82 6.35
CA VAL A 55 1.17 -3.02 7.17
C VAL A 55 2.31 -2.10 6.70
N SER A 56 2.45 -1.91 5.38
CA SER A 56 3.42 -0.97 4.80
C SER A 56 3.14 0.48 5.21
N GLY A 57 1.86 0.86 5.29
CA GLY A 57 1.43 2.15 5.84
C GLY A 57 1.85 2.35 7.29
N MET A 58 1.69 1.32 8.13
CA MET A 58 2.13 1.36 9.53
C MET A 58 3.65 1.50 9.65
N ASN A 59 4.43 0.80 8.81
CA ASN A 59 5.89 0.95 8.82
C ASN A 59 6.32 2.39 8.45
N LEU A 60 5.68 2.99 7.45
CA LEU A 60 5.91 4.40 7.09
C LEU A 60 5.54 5.38 8.21
N LEU A 61 4.45 5.15 8.93
CA LEU A 61 4.08 5.97 10.09
C LEU A 61 5.13 5.89 11.19
N VAL A 62 5.63 4.68 11.51
CA VAL A 62 6.70 4.49 12.49
C VAL A 62 7.99 5.19 12.03
N MET A 63 8.32 5.08 10.75
CA MET A 63 9.45 5.80 10.16
C MET A 63 9.28 7.33 10.32
N ALA A 64 8.11 7.88 9.98
CA ALA A 64 7.85 9.32 10.08
C ALA A 64 8.00 9.85 11.52
N ILE A 65 7.58 9.07 12.52
CA ILE A 65 7.76 9.41 13.94
C ILE A 65 9.25 9.38 14.32
N LYS A 66 9.99 8.37 13.86
CA LYS A 66 11.44 8.22 14.16
C LYS A 66 12.30 9.28 13.47
N VAL A 67 11.90 9.78 12.30
CA VAL A 67 12.63 10.85 11.59
C VAL A 67 12.62 12.17 12.37
N LYS A 68 11.59 12.40 13.21
CA LYS A 68 11.42 13.63 13.98
C LYS A 68 12.18 13.64 15.31
N LYS A 69 12.72 12.50 15.75
CA LYS A 69 13.60 12.35 16.91
C LYS A 69 15.07 12.33 16.46
#